data_AF-A0A5B2VNM7-F1
#
_entry.id   AF-A0A5B2VNM7-F1
#
_cell.length_a   1.000
_cell.length_b   1.000
_cell.length_c   1.000
_cell.angle_alpha   90.00
_cell.angle_beta   90.00
_cell.angle_gamma   90.00
#
_symmetry.space_group_name_H-M   'P 1'
#
loop_
_entity.id
_entity.type
_entity.pdbx_description
1 polymer ?
#
loop_
_entity_poly.entity_id
_entity_poly.type
_entity_poly.pdbx_seq_one_letter_code
_entity_poly.pdbx_strand_id
1 'polypeptide(L)'
;MGILQHTLTDPIIIDGPAANVVHNERARFLRNGLAIISFNILEDFFKQRIGEVLQHVATSPVQFQRLPVKIQEATLLSSLAGIQKIADRMRKNGEDWRTFIQTEANKLSSSAAMPYLLSSYGMGYKNSNLSEEEIASFLGAFQVEGAWQGIEQVTNLIGCSVISAKTQFVNAANRRHAAAHDPNVQTPLTDIKDFANCVKSIALGFDFLISQAAHYLKNNHLPYINATAKIRPTDLHIRFIRKIRSTSYQEMDKNNRSVIKIHTDEATAVASLRSRRNYTKDMIVVVDYPSYVESWYTSL
;
A
#
# COMPACT_ATOMS: atom_id res chain seq x y z
N MET A 1 0.83 11.60 -5.85
CA MET A 1 2.30 11.68 -5.70
C MET A 1 2.98 12.68 -6.63
N GLY A 2 2.58 12.84 -7.90
CA GLY A 2 3.19 13.84 -8.79
C GLY A 2 3.09 15.28 -8.26
N ILE A 3 1.95 15.65 -7.66
CA ILE A 3 1.77 16.96 -7.00
C ILE A 3 2.76 17.15 -5.86
N LEU A 4 2.93 16.15 -4.98
CA LEU A 4 3.88 16.22 -3.86
C LEU A 4 5.32 16.44 -4.37
N GLN A 5 5.76 15.68 -5.36
CA GLN A 5 7.10 15.85 -5.95
C GLN A 5 7.28 17.24 -6.58
N HIS A 6 6.27 17.77 -7.25
CA HIS A 6 6.29 19.13 -7.79
C HIS A 6 6.38 20.18 -6.68
N THR A 7 5.55 20.07 -5.63
CA THR A 7 5.60 20.96 -4.46
C THR A 7 6.97 20.93 -3.79
N LEU A 8 7.67 19.79 -3.80
CA LEU A 8 9.02 19.66 -3.22
C LEU A 8 10.12 20.44 -3.96
N THR A 9 9.81 21.03 -5.11
CA THR A 9 10.71 21.91 -5.87
C THR A 9 10.37 23.39 -5.74
N ASP A 10 9.28 23.73 -5.04
CA ASP A 10 8.83 25.10 -4.89
C ASP A 10 9.80 25.92 -4.00
N PRO A 11 10.26 27.10 -4.43
CA PRO A 11 11.12 27.97 -3.62
C PRO A 11 10.55 28.31 -2.24
N ILE A 12 9.22 28.28 -2.06
CA ILE A 12 8.57 28.62 -0.79
C ILE A 12 8.90 27.67 0.37
N ILE A 13 9.34 26.44 0.06
CA ILE A 13 9.70 25.43 1.06
C ILE A 13 11.22 25.25 1.21
N ILE A 14 12.01 26.03 0.48
CA ILE A 14 13.48 26.00 0.51
C ILE A 14 13.95 27.14 1.41
N ASP A 15 14.88 26.86 2.32
CA ASP A 15 15.45 27.90 3.16
C ASP A 15 16.23 28.92 2.32
N GLY A 16 15.98 30.19 2.58
CA GLY A 16 16.76 31.30 2.04
C GLY A 16 17.98 31.62 2.92
N PRO A 17 18.64 32.76 2.69
CA PRO A 17 19.70 33.24 3.56
C PRO A 17 19.24 33.33 5.02
N ALA A 18 20.15 33.14 5.98
CA ALA A 18 19.83 33.12 7.42
C ALA A 18 19.14 34.42 7.90
N ALA A 19 19.40 35.55 7.25
CA ALA A 19 18.76 36.83 7.54
C ALA A 19 17.25 36.86 7.21
N ASN A 20 16.76 35.94 6.36
CA ASN A 20 15.36 35.89 5.95
C ASN A 20 14.53 35.04 6.92
N VAL A 21 14.46 35.47 8.18
CA VAL A 21 13.85 34.73 9.29
C VAL A 21 12.40 34.34 8.99
N VAL A 22 11.58 35.30 8.55
CA VAL A 22 10.14 35.06 8.27
C VAL A 22 9.93 34.04 7.16
N HIS A 23 10.74 34.08 6.10
CA HIS A 23 10.67 33.09 5.02
C HIS A 23 11.05 31.70 5.53
N ASN A 24 12.16 31.59 6.26
CA ASN A 24 12.65 30.31 6.78
C ASN A 24 11.65 29.68 7.77
N GLU A 25 10.96 30.49 8.58
CA GLU A 25 9.88 30.02 9.44
C GLU A 25 8.68 29.49 8.64
N ARG A 26 8.28 30.19 7.57
CA ARG A 26 7.22 29.72 6.66
C ARG A 26 7.61 28.43 5.96
N ALA A 27 8.83 28.36 5.43
CA ALA A 27 9.37 27.17 4.79
C ALA A 27 9.38 25.98 5.76
N ARG A 28 9.83 26.17 7.01
CA ARG A 28 9.78 25.15 8.08
C ARG A 28 8.35 24.66 8.33
N PHE A 29 7.40 25.59 8.51
CA PHE A 29 6.01 25.25 8.76
C PHE A 29 5.41 24.42 7.62
N LEU A 30 5.67 24.82 6.37
CA LEU A 30 5.23 24.09 5.19
C LEU A 30 5.88 22.70 5.09
N ARG A 31 7.19 22.57 5.37
CA ARG A 31 7.87 21.27 5.42
C ARG A 31 7.27 20.33 6.47
N ASN A 32 6.94 20.83 7.65
CA ASN A 32 6.26 20.04 8.68
C ASN A 32 4.88 19.55 8.20
N GLY A 33 4.09 20.41 7.55
CA GLY A 33 2.84 20.02 6.93
C GLY A 33 3.01 18.94 5.84
N LEU A 34 4.01 19.10 4.97
CA LEU A 34 4.31 18.11 3.91
C LEU A 34 4.76 16.77 4.48
N ALA A 35 5.52 16.75 5.59
CA ALA A 35 5.91 15.52 6.27
C ALA A 35 4.70 14.73 6.78
N ILE A 36 3.74 15.42 7.40
CA ILE A 36 2.49 14.83 7.88
C ILE A 36 1.69 14.26 6.70
N ILE A 37 1.49 15.06 5.65
CA ILE A 37 0.71 14.65 4.47
C ILE A 37 1.36 13.45 3.77
N SER A 38 2.67 13.46 3.59
CA SER A 38 3.40 12.39 2.90
C SER A 38 3.23 11.05 3.62
N PHE A 39 3.31 11.02 4.95
CA PHE A 39 3.07 9.81 5.73
C PHE A 39 1.61 9.35 5.65
N ASN A 40 0.66 10.29 5.81
CA ASN A 40 -0.77 9.97 5.75
C ASN A 40 -1.16 9.36 4.41
N ILE A 41 -0.59 9.82 3.29
CA ILE A 41 -0.83 9.22 1.96
C ILE A 41 -0.49 7.73 1.93
N LEU A 42 0.66 7.33 2.47
CA LEU A 42 1.07 5.93 2.52
C LEU A 42 0.22 5.12 3.50
N GLU A 43 -0.09 5.72 4.65
CA GLU A 43 -0.94 5.11 5.68
C GLU A 43 -2.35 4.81 5.15
N ASP A 44 -2.98 5.80 4.50
CA ASP A 44 -4.30 5.67 3.92
C ASP A 44 -4.28 4.65 2.77
N PHE A 45 -3.22 4.65 1.96
CA PHE A 45 -3.04 3.62 0.92
C PHE A 45 -3.05 2.21 1.53
N PHE A 46 -2.28 1.96 2.60
CA PHE A 46 -2.29 0.64 3.25
C PHE A 46 -3.68 0.26 3.77
N LYS A 47 -4.37 1.17 4.46
CA LYS A 47 -5.72 0.92 5.01
C LYS A 47 -6.74 0.61 3.91
N GLN A 48 -6.80 1.46 2.89
CA GLN A 48 -7.67 1.26 1.73
C GLN A 48 -7.38 -0.08 1.07
N ARG A 49 -6.09 -0.37 0.85
CA ARG A 49 -5.72 -1.56 0.11
C ARG A 49 -5.98 -2.85 0.88
N ILE A 50 -5.80 -2.85 2.19
CA ILE A 50 -6.21 -3.97 3.05
C ILE A 50 -7.72 -4.19 2.93
N GLY A 51 -8.52 -3.11 2.97
CA GLY A 51 -9.97 -3.19 2.80
C GLY A 51 -10.39 -3.81 1.46
N GLU A 52 -9.79 -3.35 0.36
CA GLU A 52 -10.03 -3.88 -0.99
C GLU A 52 -9.66 -5.37 -1.10
N VAL A 53 -8.49 -5.75 -0.57
CA VAL A 53 -8.04 -7.15 -0.53
C VAL A 53 -9.04 -8.02 0.24
N LEU A 54 -9.49 -7.58 1.42
CA LEU A 54 -10.44 -8.34 2.23
C LEU A 54 -11.80 -8.47 1.53
N GLN A 55 -12.27 -7.43 0.85
CA GLN A 55 -13.47 -7.52 0.02
C GLN A 55 -13.29 -8.52 -1.12
N HIS A 56 -12.14 -8.51 -1.79
CA HIS A 56 -11.86 -9.49 -2.84
C HIS A 56 -11.80 -10.93 -2.30
N VAL A 57 -11.16 -11.14 -1.14
CA VAL A 57 -11.12 -12.44 -0.45
C VAL A 57 -12.50 -12.92 -0.05
N ALA A 58 -13.39 -12.03 0.40
CA ALA A 58 -14.78 -12.39 0.74
C ALA A 58 -15.57 -12.95 -0.46
N THR A 59 -15.17 -12.60 -1.70
CA THR A 59 -15.76 -13.19 -2.92
C THR A 59 -15.14 -14.54 -3.32
N SER A 60 -14.20 -15.07 -2.53
CA SER A 60 -13.56 -16.36 -2.81
C SER A 60 -14.49 -17.54 -2.51
N PRO A 61 -14.29 -18.70 -3.14
CA PRO A 61 -15.04 -19.92 -2.81
C PRO A 61 -14.56 -20.57 -1.48
N VAL A 62 -13.57 -19.99 -0.81
CA VAL A 62 -12.99 -20.52 0.42
C VAL A 62 -13.89 -20.15 1.60
N GLN A 63 -14.39 -21.16 2.32
CA GLN A 63 -15.16 -20.96 3.56
C GLN A 63 -14.35 -20.19 4.59
N PHE A 64 -15.01 -19.35 5.39
CA PHE A 64 -14.37 -18.50 6.40
C PHE A 64 -13.44 -19.30 7.34
N GLN A 65 -13.90 -20.47 7.81
CA GLN A 65 -13.16 -21.36 8.72
C GLN A 65 -11.86 -21.92 8.11
N ARG A 66 -11.75 -21.89 6.77
CA ARG A 66 -10.57 -22.33 6.03
C ARG A 66 -9.64 -21.18 5.66
N LEU A 67 -9.99 -19.92 5.92
CA LEU A 67 -9.05 -18.83 5.76
C LEU A 67 -7.86 -19.01 6.73
N PRO A 68 -6.69 -18.41 6.44
CA PRO A 68 -5.61 -18.33 7.41
C PRO A 68 -6.12 -17.82 8.77
N VAL A 69 -5.79 -18.51 9.87
CA VAL A 69 -6.31 -18.22 11.22
C VAL A 69 -6.13 -16.74 11.59
N LYS A 70 -4.99 -16.15 11.26
CA LYS A 70 -4.72 -14.72 11.51
C LYS A 70 -5.66 -13.78 10.76
N ILE A 71 -6.13 -14.15 9.56
CA ILE A 71 -7.15 -13.38 8.83
C ILE A 71 -8.50 -13.52 9.52
N GLN A 72 -8.86 -14.73 9.98
CA GLN A 72 -10.09 -14.96 10.75
C GLN A 72 -10.09 -14.11 12.04
N GLU A 73 -9.02 -14.18 12.83
CA GLU A 73 -8.87 -13.41 14.07
C GLU A 73 -8.87 -11.90 13.82
N ALA A 74 -8.19 -11.43 12.77
CA ALA A 74 -8.19 -10.02 12.43
C ALA A 74 -9.60 -9.54 12.05
N THR A 75 -10.26 -10.24 11.12
CA THR A 75 -11.55 -9.83 10.57
C THR A 75 -12.73 -10.05 11.52
N LEU A 76 -12.60 -10.93 12.51
CA LEU A 76 -13.62 -11.19 13.54
C LEU A 76 -13.31 -10.47 14.85
N LEU A 77 -12.28 -10.91 15.57
CA LEU A 77 -11.98 -10.47 16.93
C LEU A 77 -11.37 -9.07 16.96
N SER A 78 -10.35 -8.82 16.12
CA SER A 78 -9.67 -7.51 16.11
C SER A 78 -10.59 -6.42 15.55
N SER A 79 -11.49 -6.77 14.63
CA SER A 79 -12.49 -5.85 14.09
C SER A 79 -13.38 -5.26 15.17
N LEU A 80 -13.75 -6.01 16.22
CA LEU A 80 -14.58 -5.48 17.30
C LEU A 80 -13.96 -4.23 17.94
N ALA A 81 -12.67 -4.28 18.25
CA ALA A 81 -11.95 -3.14 18.84
C ALA A 81 -11.85 -1.96 17.86
N GLY A 82 -11.59 -2.23 16.58
CA GLY A 82 -11.54 -1.20 15.54
C GLY A 82 -12.89 -0.51 15.33
N ILE A 83 -13.97 -1.29 15.20
CA ILE A 83 -15.35 -0.82 15.06
C ILE A 83 -15.73 0.05 16.26
N GLN A 84 -15.47 -0.42 17.48
CA GLN A 84 -15.79 0.35 18.69
C GLN A 84 -15.12 1.73 18.68
N LYS A 85 -13.81 1.78 18.37
CA LYS A 85 -13.06 3.04 18.33
C LYS A 85 -13.61 4.01 17.28
N ILE A 86 -13.94 3.52 16.09
CA ILE A 86 -14.50 4.35 15.02
C ILE A 86 -15.89 4.85 15.41
N ALA A 87 -16.74 3.98 15.96
CA ALA A 87 -18.06 4.36 16.42
C ALA A 87 -18.01 5.41 17.54
N ASP A 88 -17.08 5.29 18.49
CA ASP A 88 -16.88 6.28 19.55
C ASP A 88 -16.47 7.65 18.98
N ARG A 89 -15.62 7.67 17.95
CA ARG A 89 -15.25 8.91 17.25
C ARG A 89 -16.44 9.51 16.51
N MET A 90 -17.17 8.71 15.74
CA MET A 90 -18.38 9.13 15.02
C MET A 90 -19.41 9.73 15.98
N ARG A 91 -19.63 9.08 17.13
CA ARG A 91 -20.52 9.59 18.19
C ARG A 91 -20.10 10.96 18.70
N LYS A 92 -18.80 11.19 18.92
CA LYS A 92 -18.27 12.50 19.36
C LYS A 92 -18.46 13.60 18.31
N ASN A 93 -18.41 13.23 17.03
CA ASN A 93 -18.55 14.13 15.90
C ASN A 93 -20.03 14.37 15.48
N GLY A 94 -20.99 13.70 16.12
CA GLY A 94 -22.40 13.78 15.73
C GLY A 94 -22.74 13.01 14.44
N GLU A 95 -21.90 12.07 14.03
CA GLU A 95 -22.10 11.20 12.85
C GLU A 95 -22.97 9.98 13.19
N ASP A 96 -23.52 9.29 12.18
CA ASP A 96 -24.38 8.11 12.36
C ASP A 96 -23.58 6.84 12.72
N TRP A 97 -23.15 6.77 13.98
CA TRP A 97 -22.42 5.63 14.52
C TRP A 97 -23.28 4.37 14.67
N ARG A 98 -24.61 4.48 14.73
CA ARG A 98 -25.52 3.34 14.95
C ARG A 98 -25.62 2.49 13.69
N THR A 99 -25.89 3.12 12.54
CA THR A 99 -25.93 2.42 11.25
C THR A 99 -24.57 1.82 10.91
N PHE A 100 -23.48 2.53 11.25
CA PHE A 100 -22.12 2.00 11.12
C PHE A 100 -21.92 0.69 11.90
N ILE A 101 -22.25 0.66 13.21
CA ILE A 101 -22.14 -0.56 14.01
C ILE A 101 -23.01 -1.68 13.45
N GLN A 102 -24.26 -1.40 13.08
CA GLN A 102 -25.17 -2.40 12.52
C GLN A 102 -24.62 -3.02 11.23
N THR A 103 -24.04 -2.18 10.36
CA THR A 103 -23.43 -2.61 9.10
C THR A 103 -22.24 -3.53 9.35
N GLU A 104 -21.34 -3.13 10.25
CA GLU A 104 -20.15 -3.93 10.56
C GLU A 104 -20.48 -5.21 11.35
N ALA A 105 -21.44 -5.16 12.27
CA ALA A 105 -21.91 -6.34 13.00
C ALA A 105 -22.50 -7.40 12.06
N ASN A 106 -23.21 -6.97 11.00
CA ASN A 106 -23.70 -7.88 9.96
C ASN A 106 -22.54 -8.58 9.20
N LYS A 107 -21.41 -7.89 8.99
CA LYS A 107 -20.22 -8.53 8.40
C LYS A 107 -19.67 -9.60 9.33
N LEU A 108 -19.55 -9.30 10.63
CA LEU A 108 -19.04 -10.27 11.61
C LEU A 108 -19.94 -11.50 11.73
N SER A 109 -21.26 -11.31 11.80
CA SER A 109 -22.22 -12.42 11.91
C SER A 109 -22.23 -13.31 10.66
N SER A 110 -21.97 -12.74 9.48
CA SER A 110 -21.93 -13.51 8.23
C SER A 110 -20.83 -14.58 8.18
N SER A 111 -19.81 -14.52 9.04
CA SER A 111 -18.71 -15.50 9.11
C SER A 111 -19.14 -16.95 9.37
N ALA A 112 -20.37 -17.15 9.90
CA ALA A 112 -20.93 -18.47 10.14
C ALA A 112 -21.46 -19.18 8.87
N ALA A 113 -21.64 -18.46 7.75
CA ALA A 113 -22.26 -18.98 6.53
C ALA A 113 -21.59 -18.45 5.25
N MET A 114 -21.97 -19.00 4.10
CA MET A 114 -21.61 -18.48 2.78
C MET A 114 -22.83 -17.81 2.13
N PRO A 115 -22.66 -16.66 1.45
CA PRO A 115 -21.45 -15.83 1.40
C PRO A 115 -21.19 -15.12 2.74
N TYR A 116 -19.91 -14.91 3.07
CA TYR A 116 -19.52 -14.06 4.20
C TYR A 116 -18.94 -12.73 3.70
N LEU A 117 -18.88 -11.76 4.61
CA LEU A 117 -18.23 -10.47 4.42
C LEU A 117 -17.10 -10.35 5.45
N LEU A 118 -16.04 -9.63 5.08
CA LEU A 118 -14.91 -9.38 5.96
C LEU A 118 -14.88 -7.89 6.33
N SER A 119 -14.82 -7.60 7.63
CA SER A 119 -14.62 -6.23 8.09
C SER A 119 -13.17 -5.80 7.86
N SER A 120 -12.98 -4.59 7.32
CA SER A 120 -11.65 -3.99 7.14
C SER A 120 -11.10 -3.37 8.42
N TYR A 121 -11.94 -3.21 9.46
CA TYR A 121 -11.57 -2.50 10.69
C TYR A 121 -10.75 -3.34 11.67
N GLY A 122 -10.50 -4.61 11.36
CA GLY A 122 -9.64 -5.48 12.16
C GLY A 122 -8.14 -5.23 12.01
N MET A 123 -7.75 -4.50 10.97
CA MET A 123 -6.36 -4.24 10.64
C MET A 123 -6.14 -2.74 10.48
N GLY A 124 -5.36 -2.14 11.39
CA GLY A 124 -4.85 -0.79 11.20
C GLY A 124 -5.70 0.33 11.80
N TYR A 125 -6.72 -0.03 12.58
CA TYR A 125 -7.62 0.91 13.24
C TYR A 125 -7.47 0.92 14.76
N LYS A 126 -6.62 0.05 15.33
CA LYS A 126 -6.36 0.00 16.78
C LYS A 126 -5.70 1.30 17.25
N ASN A 127 -4.67 1.74 16.56
CA ASN A 127 -3.96 2.99 16.85
C ASN A 127 -4.43 4.12 15.94
N SER A 128 -4.10 5.37 16.30
CA SER A 128 -4.41 6.51 15.42
C SER A 128 -3.58 6.48 14.15
N ASN A 129 -2.40 5.87 14.24
CA ASN A 129 -1.41 5.73 13.19
C ASN A 129 -1.00 4.26 13.04
N LEU A 130 -0.70 3.82 11.82
CA LEU A 130 -0.11 2.50 11.58
C LEU A 130 1.34 2.44 12.10
N SER A 131 1.65 1.41 12.88
CA SER A 131 3.03 1.05 13.23
C SER A 131 3.64 0.07 12.21
N GLU A 132 4.96 -0.05 12.24
CA GLU A 132 5.69 -0.99 11.41
C GLU A 132 5.38 -2.45 11.76
N GLU A 133 5.07 -2.75 13.02
CA GLU A 133 4.59 -4.06 13.48
C GLU A 133 3.21 -4.36 12.93
N GLU A 134 2.33 -3.36 12.84
CA GLU A 134 0.99 -3.55 12.28
C GLU A 134 1.10 -3.96 10.80
N ILE A 135 1.92 -3.26 10.01
CA ILE A 135 2.17 -3.64 8.60
C ILE A 135 2.78 -5.05 8.49
N ALA A 136 3.78 -5.37 9.33
CA ALA A 136 4.39 -6.69 9.34
C ALA A 136 3.41 -7.79 9.74
N SER A 137 2.53 -7.51 10.71
CA SER A 137 1.47 -8.40 11.16
C SER A 137 0.46 -8.66 10.05
N PHE A 138 0.07 -7.63 9.28
CA PHE A 138 -0.84 -7.78 8.14
C PHE A 138 -0.23 -8.68 7.07
N LEU A 139 1.01 -8.39 6.63
CA LEU A 139 1.71 -9.24 5.69
C LEU A 139 1.83 -10.67 6.22
N GLY A 140 2.13 -10.84 7.51
CA GLY A 140 2.17 -12.14 8.17
C GLY A 140 0.81 -12.86 8.23
N ALA A 141 -0.30 -12.14 8.35
CA ALA A 141 -1.65 -12.70 8.30
C ALA A 141 -1.98 -13.27 6.92
N PHE A 142 -1.49 -12.60 5.87
CA PHE A 142 -1.51 -13.07 4.48
C PHE A 142 -0.34 -14.01 4.14
N GLN A 143 0.30 -14.62 5.16
CA GLN A 143 1.37 -15.59 5.03
C GLN A 143 2.51 -15.14 4.08
N VAL A 144 2.78 -13.84 4.04
CA VAL A 144 3.89 -13.27 3.27
C VAL A 144 5.20 -13.50 4.03
N GLU A 145 6.19 -14.01 3.31
CA GLU A 145 7.53 -14.24 3.87
C GLU A 145 8.31 -12.94 4.02
N GLY A 146 9.00 -12.77 5.15
CA GLY A 146 9.91 -11.64 5.41
C GLY A 146 9.25 -10.27 5.65
N ALA A 147 7.94 -10.12 5.42
CA ALA A 147 7.19 -8.87 5.59
C ALA A 147 7.88 -7.66 4.92
N TRP A 148 8.52 -6.78 5.70
CA TRP A 148 9.28 -5.62 5.21
C TRP A 148 10.42 -6.01 4.26
N GLN A 149 11.16 -7.09 4.57
CA GLN A 149 12.18 -7.63 3.67
C GLN A 149 11.54 -8.12 2.36
N GLY A 150 10.29 -8.60 2.44
CA GLY A 150 9.52 -8.97 1.27
C GLY A 150 9.28 -7.77 0.35
N ILE A 151 8.84 -6.64 0.91
CA ILE A 151 8.68 -5.38 0.17
C ILE A 151 10.00 -4.98 -0.50
N GLU A 152 11.11 -5.00 0.24
CA GLU A 152 12.43 -4.66 -0.30
C GLU A 152 12.83 -5.56 -1.48
N GLN A 153 12.63 -6.87 -1.35
CA GLN A 153 12.89 -7.81 -2.44
C GLN A 153 12.02 -7.52 -3.68
N VAL A 154 10.74 -7.20 -3.51
CA VAL A 154 9.87 -6.80 -4.64
C VAL A 154 10.38 -5.51 -5.28
N THR A 155 10.73 -4.51 -4.47
CA THR A 155 11.24 -3.23 -5.01
C THR A 155 12.58 -3.39 -5.75
N ASN A 156 13.43 -4.33 -5.31
CA ASN A 156 14.65 -4.70 -6.01
C ASN A 156 14.35 -5.38 -7.35
N LEU A 157 13.37 -6.28 -7.40
CA LEU A 157 12.98 -6.98 -8.64
C LEU A 157 12.48 -6.01 -9.72
N ILE A 158 11.86 -4.90 -9.34
CA ILE A 158 11.37 -3.88 -10.28
C ILE A 158 12.41 -2.81 -10.66
N GLY A 159 13.60 -2.84 -10.05
CA GLY A 159 14.65 -1.84 -10.27
C GLY A 159 14.42 -0.52 -9.53
N CYS A 160 13.55 -0.50 -8.52
CA CYS A 160 13.22 0.69 -7.72
C CYS A 160 13.58 0.46 -6.24
N SER A 161 14.78 -0.08 -6.01
CA SER A 161 15.27 -0.53 -4.72
C SER A 161 15.09 0.53 -3.63
N VAL A 162 14.35 0.17 -2.58
CA VAL A 162 14.27 0.97 -1.36
C VAL A 162 15.24 0.38 -0.36
N ILE A 163 16.27 1.14 0.00
CA ILE A 163 17.18 0.73 1.07
C ILE A 163 16.42 0.83 2.40
N SER A 164 16.24 -0.31 3.05
CA SER A 164 15.60 -0.42 4.36
C SER A 164 14.21 0.21 4.42
N ALA A 165 13.23 -0.38 3.70
CA ALA A 165 11.85 0.11 3.63
C ALA A 165 11.23 0.30 5.03
N LYS A 166 11.55 -0.61 5.96
CA LYS A 166 11.14 -0.51 7.37
C LYS A 166 11.67 0.79 8.00
N THR A 167 12.97 1.06 7.87
CA THR A 167 13.60 2.24 8.46
C THR A 167 13.05 3.53 7.87
N GLN A 168 12.81 3.56 6.55
CA GLN A 168 12.19 4.71 5.89
C GLN A 168 10.79 5.00 6.43
N PHE A 169 9.98 3.95 6.64
CA PHE A 169 8.65 4.07 7.24
C PHE A 169 8.71 4.59 8.68
N VAL A 170 9.57 3.99 9.53
CA VAL A 170 9.72 4.38 10.94
C VAL A 170 10.21 5.83 11.06
N ASN A 171 11.20 6.23 10.27
CA ASN A 171 11.71 7.60 10.27
C ASN A 171 10.62 8.59 9.84
N ALA A 172 9.82 8.24 8.84
CA ALA A 172 8.70 9.08 8.42
C ALA A 172 7.59 9.17 9.50
N ALA A 173 7.27 8.07 10.17
CA ALA A 173 6.32 8.05 11.28
C ALA A 173 6.77 8.96 12.43
N ASN A 174 8.05 8.87 12.83
CA ASN A 174 8.64 9.70 13.87
C ASN A 174 8.64 11.18 13.49
N ARG A 175 9.00 11.51 12.24
CA ARG A 175 8.96 12.90 11.74
C ARG A 175 7.53 13.45 11.74
N ARG A 176 6.56 12.66 11.30
CA ARG A 176 5.13 13.04 11.35
C ARG A 176 4.67 13.28 12.78
N HIS A 177 5.07 12.43 13.73
CA HIS A 177 4.75 12.62 15.14
C HIS A 177 5.35 13.93 15.68
N ALA A 178 6.65 14.16 15.45
CA ALA A 178 7.33 15.38 15.87
C ALA A 178 6.69 16.63 15.26
N ALA A 179 6.47 16.64 13.94
CA ALA A 179 5.89 17.76 13.20
C ALA A 179 4.45 18.11 13.63
N ALA A 180 3.68 17.12 14.13
CA ALA A 180 2.31 17.33 14.59
C ALA A 180 2.24 17.90 16.02
N HIS A 181 3.27 17.70 16.84
CA HIS A 181 3.27 18.11 18.25
C HIS A 181 4.09 19.37 18.53
N ASP A 182 5.17 19.60 17.78
CA ASP A 182 6.04 20.74 17.98
C ASP A 182 6.18 21.58 16.69
N PRO A 183 5.63 22.81 16.66
CA PRO A 183 5.72 23.69 15.50
C PRO A 183 7.16 24.18 15.21
N ASN A 184 8.10 24.01 16.15
CA ASN A 184 9.49 24.40 16.01
C ASN A 184 10.38 23.28 15.44
N VAL A 185 9.86 22.06 15.28
CA VAL A 185 10.59 20.97 14.64
C VAL A 185 11.07 21.40 13.26
N GLN A 186 12.34 21.14 12.98
CA GLN A 186 12.92 21.35 11.66
C GLN A 186 12.91 20.03 10.90
N THR A 187 11.94 19.85 10.01
CA THR A 187 11.97 18.73 9.07
C THR A 187 12.88 19.09 7.89
N PRO A 188 13.98 18.34 7.65
CA PRO A 188 14.84 18.57 6.50
C PRO A 188 14.08 18.37 5.18
N LEU A 189 14.38 19.17 4.16
CA LEU A 189 13.75 19.00 2.85
C LEU A 189 14.18 17.69 2.17
N THR A 190 15.44 17.30 2.34
CA THR A 190 16.01 16.04 1.84
C THR A 190 15.22 14.84 2.33
N ASP A 191 14.93 14.82 3.62
CA ASP A 191 14.15 13.79 4.30
C ASP A 191 12.77 13.56 3.69
N ILE A 192 12.07 14.65 3.33
CA ILE A 192 10.75 14.59 2.70
C ILE A 192 10.87 14.11 1.25
N LYS A 193 11.90 14.59 0.52
CA LYS A 193 12.18 14.15 -0.86
C LYS A 193 12.50 12.66 -0.94
N ASP A 194 13.38 12.18 -0.07
CA ASP A 194 13.79 10.78 -0.01
C ASP A 194 12.61 9.88 0.32
N PHE A 195 11.78 10.27 1.29
CA PHE A 195 10.58 9.53 1.61
C PHE A 195 9.57 9.54 0.46
N ALA A 196 9.29 10.71 -0.15
CA ALA A 196 8.38 10.81 -1.29
C ALA A 196 8.80 9.92 -2.46
N ASN A 197 10.11 9.75 -2.69
CA ASN A 197 10.64 8.84 -3.69
C ASN A 197 10.45 7.36 -3.33
N CYS A 198 10.56 7.00 -2.05
CA CYS A 198 10.42 5.61 -1.60
C CYS A 198 8.95 5.17 -1.42
N VAL A 199 8.04 6.08 -1.09
CA VAL A 199 6.63 5.77 -0.77
C VAL A 199 5.94 4.95 -1.86
N LYS A 200 6.13 5.30 -3.14
CA LYS A 200 5.54 4.54 -4.26
C LYS A 200 6.06 3.11 -4.31
N SER A 201 7.37 2.92 -4.16
CA SER A 201 8.00 1.60 -4.18
C SER A 201 7.53 0.75 -3.00
N ILE A 202 7.43 1.34 -1.80
CA ILE A 202 6.89 0.65 -0.61
C ILE A 202 5.43 0.24 -0.84
N ALA A 203 4.60 1.17 -1.32
CA ALA A 203 3.19 0.93 -1.63
C ALA A 203 3.01 -0.20 -2.65
N LEU A 204 3.77 -0.17 -3.75
CA LEU A 204 3.76 -1.20 -4.79
C LEU A 204 4.20 -2.56 -4.23
N GLY A 205 5.31 -2.61 -3.49
CA GLY A 205 5.82 -3.86 -2.94
C GLY A 205 4.82 -4.50 -1.99
N PHE A 206 4.19 -3.71 -1.12
CA PHE A 206 3.11 -4.16 -0.26
C PHE A 206 1.93 -4.69 -1.07
N ASP A 207 1.43 -3.92 -2.03
CA ASP A 207 0.26 -4.25 -2.85
C ASP A 207 0.46 -5.55 -3.65
N PHE A 208 1.64 -5.73 -4.25
CA PHE A 208 1.95 -6.94 -5.01
C PHE A 208 1.88 -8.20 -4.14
N LEU A 209 2.44 -8.14 -2.92
CA LEU A 209 2.46 -9.27 -2.00
C LEU A 209 1.05 -9.64 -1.53
N ILE A 210 0.26 -8.66 -1.09
CA ILE A 210 -1.11 -8.92 -0.60
C ILE A 210 -2.06 -9.29 -1.74
N SER A 211 -1.89 -8.72 -2.93
CA SER A 211 -2.69 -9.08 -4.11
C SER A 211 -2.43 -10.52 -4.53
N GLN A 212 -1.18 -10.98 -4.44
CA GLN A 212 -0.83 -12.37 -4.72
C GLN A 212 -1.48 -13.34 -3.70
N ALA A 213 -1.48 -12.96 -2.42
CA ALA A 213 -2.16 -13.72 -1.36
C ALA A 213 -3.67 -13.82 -1.60
N ALA A 214 -4.30 -12.69 -1.92
CA ALA A 214 -5.73 -12.61 -2.25
C ALA A 214 -6.07 -13.48 -3.47
N HIS A 215 -5.22 -13.47 -4.49
CA HIS A 215 -5.37 -14.32 -5.66
C HIS A 215 -5.30 -15.83 -5.31
N TYR A 216 -4.41 -16.24 -4.42
CA TYR A 216 -4.34 -17.63 -3.96
C TYR A 216 -5.61 -18.07 -3.23
N LEU A 217 -6.19 -17.21 -2.40
CA LEU A 217 -7.48 -17.47 -1.75
C LEU A 217 -8.61 -17.53 -2.77
N LYS A 218 -8.69 -16.57 -3.69
CA LYS A 218 -9.71 -16.51 -4.73
C LYS A 218 -9.75 -17.79 -5.59
N ASN A 219 -8.60 -18.39 -5.84
CA ASN A 219 -8.46 -19.60 -6.66
C ASN A 219 -8.37 -20.90 -5.86
N ASN A 220 -8.72 -20.89 -4.56
CA ASN A 220 -8.70 -22.07 -3.70
C ASN A 220 -7.35 -22.82 -3.70
N HIS A 221 -6.24 -22.08 -3.67
CA HIS A 221 -4.89 -22.64 -3.70
C HIS A 221 -4.58 -23.41 -2.40
N LEU A 222 -4.82 -24.73 -2.41
CA LEU A 222 -4.76 -25.59 -1.23
C LEU A 222 -3.44 -25.50 -0.44
N PRO A 223 -2.24 -25.48 -1.07
CA PRO A 223 -1.00 -25.38 -0.31
C PRO A 223 -0.89 -24.09 0.53
N TYR A 224 -1.44 -22.99 0.03
CA TYR A 224 -1.46 -21.70 0.73
C TYR A 224 -2.51 -21.69 1.84
N ILE A 225 -3.71 -22.19 1.55
CA ILE A 225 -4.80 -22.33 2.53
C ILE A 225 -4.33 -23.17 3.73
N ASN A 226 -3.63 -24.27 3.46
CA ASN A 226 -3.11 -25.18 4.48
C ASN A 226 -1.78 -24.70 5.11
N ALA A 227 -1.33 -23.48 4.82
CA ALA A 227 -0.07 -22.89 5.31
C ALA A 227 1.22 -23.68 5.00
N THR A 228 1.17 -24.55 3.99
CA THR A 228 2.34 -25.30 3.48
C THR A 228 3.14 -24.51 2.44
N ALA A 229 2.53 -23.47 1.85
CA ALA A 229 3.17 -22.53 0.93
C ALA A 229 2.93 -21.10 1.40
N LYS A 230 3.97 -20.26 1.36
CA LYS A 230 3.91 -18.83 1.68
C LYS A 230 4.02 -17.99 0.42
N ILE A 231 3.63 -16.72 0.49
CA ILE A 231 3.93 -15.77 -0.58
C ILE A 231 5.40 -15.37 -0.47
N ARG A 232 6.18 -15.73 -1.49
CA ARG A 232 7.59 -15.33 -1.60
C ARG A 232 7.73 -14.25 -2.66
N PRO A 233 8.50 -13.18 -2.40
CA PRO A 233 8.74 -12.13 -3.38
C PRO A 233 9.29 -12.65 -4.72
N THR A 234 10.14 -13.68 -4.69
CA THR A 234 10.75 -14.31 -5.86
C THR A 234 9.76 -15.02 -6.78
N ASP A 235 8.61 -15.42 -6.23
CA ASP A 235 7.60 -16.19 -6.96
C ASP A 235 6.64 -15.28 -7.74
N LEU A 236 6.71 -13.95 -7.50
CA LEU A 236 5.93 -12.98 -8.24
C LEU A 236 6.33 -12.99 -9.72
N HIS A 237 5.32 -13.01 -10.59
CA HIS A 237 5.51 -12.80 -12.02
C HIS A 237 5.19 -11.35 -12.33
N ILE A 238 6.18 -10.59 -12.78
CA ILE A 238 6.06 -9.15 -13.04
C ILE A 238 6.28 -8.91 -14.53
N ARG A 239 5.43 -8.12 -15.16
CA ARG A 239 5.57 -7.61 -16.52
C ARG A 239 5.79 -6.12 -16.47
N PHE A 240 6.67 -5.64 -17.33
CA PHE A 240 6.98 -4.21 -17.40
C PHE A 240 6.37 -3.61 -18.65
N ILE A 241 5.78 -2.43 -18.50
CA ILE A 241 5.46 -1.54 -19.60
C ILE A 241 6.39 -0.34 -19.47
N ARG A 242 7.31 -0.18 -20.41
CA ARG A 242 8.27 0.93 -20.42
C ARG A 242 7.83 1.98 -21.42
N LYS A 243 7.72 3.22 -20.96
CA LYS A 243 7.52 4.36 -21.86
C LYS A 243 8.84 4.71 -22.57
N ILE A 244 8.81 4.77 -23.90
CA ILE A 244 9.99 5.13 -24.71
C ILE A 244 9.86 6.56 -25.25
N ARG A 245 8.65 6.91 -25.67
CA ARG A 245 8.27 8.18 -26.28
C ARG A 245 6.86 8.54 -25.81
N SER A 246 6.40 9.74 -26.15
CA SER A 246 5.04 10.21 -25.81
C SER A 246 3.92 9.23 -26.22
N THR A 247 4.10 8.48 -27.31
CA THR A 247 3.08 7.59 -27.89
C THR A 247 3.59 6.16 -28.13
N SER A 248 4.59 5.69 -27.36
CA SER A 248 5.12 4.35 -27.57
C SER A 248 5.53 3.70 -26.27
N TYR A 249 4.96 2.52 -26.04
CA TYR A 249 5.11 1.73 -24.84
C TYR A 249 5.62 0.33 -25.18
N GLN A 250 6.73 -0.06 -24.55
CA GLN A 250 7.37 -1.37 -24.70
C GLN A 250 6.90 -2.31 -23.61
N GLU A 251 6.29 -3.42 -23.99
CA GLU A 251 6.05 -4.54 -23.10
C GLU A 251 7.32 -5.38 -22.98
N MET A 252 7.72 -5.67 -21.74
CA MET A 252 8.93 -6.42 -21.44
C MET A 252 8.67 -7.57 -20.45
N ASP A 253 9.54 -8.57 -20.51
CA ASP A 253 9.46 -9.80 -19.72
C ASP A 253 9.84 -9.64 -18.23
N LYS A 254 9.82 -10.76 -17.48
CA LYS A 254 10.00 -10.86 -16.01
C LYS A 254 11.30 -10.24 -15.47
N ASN A 255 12.23 -9.82 -16.33
CA ASN A 255 13.48 -9.18 -15.92
C ASN A 255 13.74 -7.86 -16.63
N ASN A 256 12.75 -7.31 -17.34
CA ASN A 256 12.91 -6.08 -18.10
C ASN A 256 14.06 -6.20 -19.14
N ARG A 257 14.28 -7.42 -19.68
CA ARG A 257 15.43 -7.76 -20.54
C ARG A 257 15.07 -7.81 -22.01
N SER A 258 13.92 -8.42 -22.33
CA SER A 258 13.48 -8.59 -23.71
C SER A 258 12.20 -7.81 -23.98
N VAL A 259 12.15 -7.14 -25.14
CA VAL A 259 10.93 -6.52 -25.65
C VAL A 259 10.06 -7.62 -26.27
N ILE A 260 8.85 -7.77 -25.75
CA ILE A 260 7.86 -8.72 -26.25
C ILE A 260 7.03 -8.06 -27.35
N LYS A 261 6.57 -6.82 -27.09
CA LYS A 261 5.66 -6.11 -27.98
C LYS A 261 5.77 -4.60 -27.78
N ILE A 262 5.41 -3.84 -28.81
CA ILE A 262 5.28 -2.39 -28.76
C ILE A 262 3.81 -2.02 -28.93
N HIS A 263 3.34 -1.08 -28.12
CA HIS A 263 1.98 -0.56 -28.10
C HIS A 263 2.00 0.96 -28.33
N THR A 264 0.87 1.49 -28.80
CA THR A 264 0.69 2.92 -29.13
C THR A 264 0.39 3.78 -27.91
N ASP A 265 -0.11 3.18 -26.84
CA ASP A 265 -0.50 3.86 -25.61
C ASP A 265 -0.49 2.89 -24.41
N GLU A 266 -0.51 3.44 -23.20
CA GLU A 266 -0.49 2.66 -21.96
C GLU A 266 -1.74 1.79 -21.81
N ALA A 267 -2.92 2.33 -22.15
CA ALA A 267 -4.18 1.63 -21.96
C ALA A 267 -4.28 0.38 -22.84
N THR A 268 -3.85 0.45 -24.10
CA THR A 268 -3.78 -0.70 -24.99
C THR A 268 -2.75 -1.73 -24.54
N ALA A 269 -1.59 -1.29 -24.04
CA ALA A 269 -0.58 -2.19 -23.47
C ALA A 269 -1.12 -2.96 -22.26
N VAL A 270 -1.73 -2.25 -21.31
CA VAL A 270 -2.33 -2.82 -20.09
C VAL A 270 -3.49 -3.74 -20.45
N ALA A 271 -4.39 -3.34 -21.35
CA ALA A 271 -5.52 -4.16 -21.78
C ALA A 271 -5.05 -5.45 -22.48
N SER A 272 -4.02 -5.36 -23.33
CA SER A 272 -3.43 -6.51 -24.01
C SER A 272 -2.78 -7.49 -23.04
N LEU A 273 -2.10 -7.00 -21.99
CA LEU A 273 -1.58 -7.86 -20.94
C LEU A 273 -2.71 -8.48 -20.10
N ARG A 274 -3.74 -7.70 -19.75
CA ARG A 274 -4.91 -8.17 -18.99
C ARG A 274 -5.68 -9.28 -19.72
N SER A 275 -5.89 -9.17 -21.03
CA SER A 275 -6.59 -10.22 -21.79
C SER A 275 -5.81 -11.53 -21.86
N ARG A 276 -4.48 -11.46 -21.91
CA ARG A 276 -3.58 -12.63 -21.81
C ARG A 276 -3.45 -13.17 -20.38
N ARG A 277 -3.76 -12.33 -19.38
CA ARG A 277 -3.63 -12.61 -17.95
C ARG A 277 -4.58 -13.70 -17.43
N ASN A 278 -5.63 -14.05 -18.20
CA ASN A 278 -6.47 -15.21 -17.91
C ASN A 278 -5.65 -16.51 -17.76
N TYR A 279 -4.38 -16.51 -18.22
CA TYR A 279 -3.46 -17.64 -18.04
C TYR A 279 -2.20 -17.35 -17.18
N THR A 280 -1.70 -16.11 -17.07
CA THR A 280 -0.31 -15.88 -16.60
C THR A 280 -0.10 -15.22 -15.23
N LYS A 281 -1.14 -14.83 -14.47
CA LYS A 281 -0.98 -14.33 -13.07
C LYS A 281 -0.06 -13.10 -12.91
N ASP A 282 0.27 -12.43 -14.01
CA ASP A 282 1.36 -11.44 -14.07
C ASP A 282 0.95 -10.12 -13.39
N MET A 283 1.67 -9.62 -12.40
CA MET A 283 1.59 -8.22 -11.94
C MET A 283 2.17 -7.29 -13.02
N ILE A 284 1.61 -6.10 -13.21
CA ILE A 284 2.05 -5.17 -14.25
C ILE A 284 2.62 -3.92 -13.58
N VAL A 285 3.80 -3.48 -14.01
CA VAL A 285 4.40 -2.21 -13.59
C VAL A 285 4.62 -1.36 -14.83
N VAL A 286 4.17 -0.11 -14.77
CA VAL A 286 4.49 0.90 -15.78
C VAL A 286 5.64 1.74 -15.25
N VAL A 287 6.72 1.78 -16.02
CA VAL A 287 7.95 2.49 -15.68
C VAL A 287 8.30 3.53 -16.74
N ASP A 288 8.73 4.70 -16.28
CA ASP A 288 9.41 5.69 -17.11
C ASP A 288 10.94 5.53 -16.98
N TYR A 289 11.72 6.00 -17.95
CA TYR A 289 13.18 5.97 -17.88
C TYR A 289 13.70 6.98 -16.84
N PRO A 290 14.62 6.62 -15.91
CA PRO A 290 15.43 5.40 -15.80
C PRO A 290 14.91 4.35 -14.78
N SER A 291 13.61 4.02 -14.81
CA SER A 291 12.87 3.08 -13.94
C SER A 291 12.11 3.72 -12.77
N TYR A 292 11.47 4.88 -13.00
CA TYR A 292 10.50 5.42 -12.05
C TYR A 292 9.14 4.75 -12.24
N VAL A 293 8.55 4.25 -11.16
CA VAL A 293 7.19 3.71 -11.18
C VAL A 293 6.20 4.85 -11.43
N GLU A 294 5.55 4.82 -12.60
CA GLU A 294 4.43 5.72 -12.93
C GLU A 294 3.13 5.17 -12.34
N SER A 295 2.80 3.91 -12.68
CA SER A 295 1.58 3.22 -12.27
C SER A 295 1.86 1.71 -12.12
N TRP A 296 0.96 0.98 -11.45
CA TRP A 296 1.01 -0.48 -11.38
C TRP A 296 -0.40 -1.08 -11.34
N TYR A 297 -0.52 -2.34 -11.74
CA TYR A 297 -1.78 -3.06 -11.78
C TYR A 297 -1.65 -4.47 -11.25
N THR A 298 -2.47 -4.81 -10.26
CA THR A 298 -2.51 -6.16 -9.68
C THR A 298 -3.70 -6.96 -10.22
N SER A 299 -3.80 -8.22 -9.83
CA SER A 299 -4.86 -9.14 -10.25
C SER A 299 -6.20 -8.92 -9.55
N LEU A 300 -6.30 -7.91 -8.69
CA LEU A 300 -7.53 -7.54 -7.97
C LEU A 300 -8.45 -6.67 -8.82
#